data_AF-A0A6M1LVW6-F1
#
_entry.id   AF-A0A6M1LVW6-F1
#
_cell.length_a   1.000
_cell.length_b   1.000
_cell.length_c   1.000
_cell.angle_alpha   90.00
_cell.angle_beta   90.00
_cell.angle_gamma   90.00
#
_symmetry.space_group_name_H-M   'P 1'
#
loop_
_entity.id
_entity.type
_entity.pdbx_description
1 polymer ?
#
loop_
_entity_poly.entity_id
_entity_poly.type
_entity_poly.pdbx_seq_one_letter_code
_entity_poly.pdbx_strand_id
1 'polypeptide(L)'
;MMSPQEISARDLYRLIEKLLVEQCGCVAHISLKTCIDVIEHHESDLGRLLKIHPLGVHPSKHIGYLVFWIRKLKPISVAYALSDLEPYQHDPDHDVSHDKELNTINEVVSIYVAQHLMLSYAEDNLIIGGIEESEKAEFVRKIQRVLENVLTLTVDVGHGHGNLFKSFLYDMRYRTFGPHHVVHFVNHVVYAARGSLKGEGKS
;
A
#
# COMPACT_ATOMS: atom_id res chain seq x y z
N MET A 1 14.20 20.10 4.45
CA MET A 1 13.24 18.98 4.42
C MET A 1 14.07 17.75 4.07
N MET A 2 14.14 16.74 4.93
CA MET A 2 14.88 15.51 4.61
C MET A 2 14.16 14.80 3.47
N SER A 3 14.92 14.33 2.46
CA SER A 3 14.36 13.53 1.39
C SER A 3 13.78 12.25 1.99
N PRO A 4 12.56 11.83 1.61
CA PRO A 4 12.12 10.47 1.88
C PRO A 4 13.21 9.50 1.41
N GLN A 5 13.49 8.46 2.20
CA GLN A 5 14.47 7.44 1.81
C GLN A 5 14.10 6.88 0.44
N GLU A 6 15.07 6.88 -0.48
CA GLU A 6 14.90 6.32 -1.82
C GLU A 6 14.75 4.79 -1.69
N ILE A 7 13.61 4.27 -2.15
CA ILE A 7 13.35 2.83 -2.18
C ILE A 7 13.95 2.25 -3.46
N SER A 8 14.92 1.34 -3.34
CA SER A 8 15.46 0.66 -4.51
C SER A 8 14.52 -0.44 -5.02
N ALA A 9 14.74 -0.92 -6.25
CA ALA A 9 13.96 -2.03 -6.80
C ALA A 9 14.09 -3.33 -5.96
N ARG A 10 15.26 -3.56 -5.33
CA ARG A 10 15.44 -4.70 -4.41
C ARG A 10 14.68 -4.52 -3.11
N ASP A 11 14.64 -3.30 -2.58
CA ASP A 11 13.89 -3.01 -1.36
C ASP A 11 12.39 -3.17 -1.61
N LEU A 12 11.91 -2.69 -2.77
CA LEU A 12 10.53 -2.92 -3.20
C LEU A 12 10.21 -4.40 -3.36
N TYR A 13 11.09 -5.18 -4.02
CA TYR A 13 10.91 -6.63 -4.16
C TYR A 13 10.75 -7.32 -2.80
N ARG A 14 11.67 -7.05 -1.86
CA ARG A 14 11.66 -7.63 -0.52
C ARG A 14 10.44 -7.19 0.30
N LEU A 15 10.04 -5.93 0.16
CA LEU A 15 8.84 -5.42 0.80
C LEU A 15 7.59 -6.14 0.29
N ILE A 16 7.45 -6.29 -1.03
CA ILE A 16 6.33 -7.03 -1.63
C ILE A 16 6.33 -8.50 -1.15
N GLU A 17 7.48 -9.18 -1.20
CA GLU A 17 7.62 -10.55 -0.72
C GLU A 17 7.18 -10.71 0.74
N LYS A 18 7.67 -9.83 1.63
CA LYS A 18 7.28 -9.81 3.04
C LYS A 18 5.77 -9.62 3.20
N LEU A 19 5.17 -8.66 2.50
CA LEU A 19 3.74 -8.33 2.63
C LEU A 19 2.82 -9.44 2.08
N LEU A 20 3.27 -10.16 1.05
CA LEU A 20 2.50 -11.30 0.53
C LEU A 20 2.36 -12.41 1.56
N VAL A 21 3.44 -12.72 2.28
CA VAL A 21 3.41 -13.73 3.34
C VAL A 21 2.66 -13.22 4.57
N GLU A 22 3.04 -12.06 5.10
CA GLU A 22 2.56 -11.58 6.40
C GLU A 22 1.14 -11.04 6.37
N GLN A 23 0.73 -10.40 5.27
CA GLN A 23 -0.56 -9.68 5.19
C GLN A 23 -1.55 -10.35 4.23
N CYS A 24 -1.05 -11.01 3.18
CA CYS A 24 -1.92 -11.63 2.18
C CYS A 24 -2.08 -13.14 2.39
N GLY A 25 -1.20 -13.78 3.18
CA GLY A 25 -1.22 -15.23 3.38
C GLY A 25 -1.08 -16.00 2.07
N CYS A 26 -0.25 -15.52 1.14
CA CYS A 26 -0.13 -16.09 -0.19
C CYS A 26 1.33 -16.28 -0.62
N VAL A 27 1.53 -17.18 -1.58
CA VAL A 27 2.79 -17.37 -2.31
C VAL A 27 2.61 -16.79 -3.69
N ALA A 28 3.62 -16.09 -4.19
CA ALA A 28 3.54 -15.46 -5.50
C ALA A 28 4.89 -15.40 -6.21
N HIS A 29 4.83 -15.29 -7.53
CA HIS A 29 5.99 -15.00 -8.36
C HIS A 29 6.12 -13.50 -8.59
N ILE A 30 7.19 -12.90 -8.05
CA ILE A 30 7.50 -11.47 -8.20
C ILE A 30 8.61 -11.29 -9.25
N SER A 31 8.39 -10.39 -10.21
CA SER A 31 9.37 -10.01 -11.21
C SER A 31 10.24 -8.85 -10.73
N LEU A 32 11.51 -9.11 -10.40
CA LEU A 32 12.47 -8.05 -10.06
C LEU A 32 12.64 -7.03 -11.20
N LYS A 33 12.58 -7.49 -12.47
CA LYS A 33 12.61 -6.59 -13.62
C LYS A 33 11.44 -5.61 -13.59
N THR A 34 10.24 -6.08 -13.29
CA THR A 34 9.06 -5.22 -13.18
C THR A 34 9.15 -4.29 -11.98
N CYS A 35 9.79 -4.71 -10.87
CA CYS A 35 10.12 -3.79 -9.78
C CYS A 35 11.07 -2.67 -10.22
N ILE A 36 12.05 -2.94 -11.10
CA ILE A 36 12.91 -1.89 -11.68
C ILE A 36 12.05 -0.92 -12.50
N ASP A 37 11.20 -1.43 -13.39
CA ASP A 37 10.30 -0.60 -14.19
C ASP A 37 9.40 0.30 -13.30
N VAL A 38 8.89 -0.25 -12.19
CA VAL A 38 8.09 0.51 -11.20
C VAL A 38 8.90 1.68 -10.61
N ILE A 39 10.15 1.44 -10.21
CA ILE A 39 11.01 2.48 -9.63
C ILE A 39 11.36 3.55 -10.67
N GLU A 40 11.74 3.16 -11.89
CA GLU A 40 12.08 4.10 -12.96
C GLU A 40 10.90 5.03 -13.31
N HIS A 41 9.69 4.47 -13.40
CA HIS A 41 8.48 5.24 -13.65
C HIS A 41 8.14 6.17 -12.48
N HIS A 42 8.30 5.71 -11.25
CA HIS A 42 8.10 6.51 -10.05
C HIS A 42 9.09 7.69 -9.99
N GLU A 43 10.39 7.44 -10.20
CA GLU A 43 11.43 8.48 -10.22
C GLU A 43 11.21 9.51 -11.31
N SER A 44 10.80 9.07 -12.51
CA SER A 44 10.44 9.96 -13.60
C SER A 44 9.29 10.91 -13.22
N ASP A 45 8.26 10.39 -12.54
CA ASP A 45 7.16 11.20 -12.03
C ASP A 45 7.57 12.18 -10.95
N LEU A 46 8.41 11.75 -10.01
CA LEU A 46 8.97 12.63 -8.98
C LEU A 46 9.84 13.73 -9.59
N GLY A 47 10.67 13.41 -10.59
CA GLY A 47 11.47 14.39 -11.33
C GLY A 47 10.60 15.44 -12.02
N ARG A 48 9.43 15.05 -12.55
CA ARG A 48 8.44 16.01 -13.10
C ARG A 48 7.80 16.87 -12.01
N LEU A 49 7.45 16.27 -10.88
CA LEU A 49 6.86 17.00 -9.75
C LEU A 49 7.84 17.99 -9.11
N LEU A 50 9.12 17.64 -9.00
CA LEU A 50 10.18 18.50 -8.45
C LEU A 50 10.39 19.76 -9.30
N LYS A 51 10.22 19.68 -10.63
CA LYS A 51 10.26 20.86 -11.51
C LYS A 51 9.14 21.87 -11.18
N ILE A 52 8.01 21.39 -10.68
CA ILE A 52 6.84 22.20 -10.30
C ILE A 52 6.92 22.62 -8.82
N HIS A 53 7.52 21.77 -7.97
CA HIS A 53 7.63 21.94 -6.52
C HIS A 53 9.10 21.90 -6.10
N PRO A 54 9.86 23.00 -6.30
CA PRO A 54 11.31 23.01 -6.06
C PRO A 54 11.70 22.82 -4.59
N LEU A 55 10.74 23.03 -3.66
CA LEU A 55 10.96 22.83 -2.22
C LEU A 55 10.86 21.36 -1.79
N GLY A 56 10.52 20.45 -2.71
CA GLY A 56 10.38 19.03 -2.45
C GLY A 56 9.00 18.50 -2.80
N VAL A 57 8.89 17.17 -2.83
CA VAL A 57 7.65 16.46 -3.08
C VAL A 57 7.09 15.94 -1.76
N HIS A 58 5.82 16.22 -1.51
CA HIS A 58 5.17 15.79 -0.27
C HIS A 58 5.15 14.25 -0.17
N PRO A 59 5.36 13.64 1.00
CA PRO A 59 5.44 12.18 1.12
C PRO A 59 4.20 11.42 0.65
N SER A 60 3.00 12.02 0.78
CA SER A 60 1.79 11.41 0.20
C SER A 60 1.83 11.27 -1.32
N LYS A 61 2.55 12.17 -2.02
CA LYS A 61 2.81 12.02 -3.46
C LYS A 61 3.82 10.91 -3.74
N HIS A 62 4.89 10.77 -2.96
CA HIS A 62 5.80 9.62 -3.08
C HIS A 62 5.04 8.30 -2.97
N ILE A 63 4.26 8.13 -1.90
CA ILE A 63 3.46 6.93 -1.67
C ILE A 63 2.47 6.71 -2.82
N GLY A 64 1.70 7.74 -3.17
CA GLY A 64 0.63 7.61 -4.15
C GLY A 64 1.11 7.25 -5.55
N TYR A 65 2.26 7.80 -5.97
CA TYR A 65 2.83 7.54 -7.28
C TYR A 65 3.51 6.17 -7.35
N LEU A 66 4.27 5.76 -6.32
CA LEU A 66 4.87 4.43 -6.29
C LEU A 66 3.80 3.32 -6.33
N VAL A 67 2.79 3.42 -5.48
CA VAL A 67 1.69 2.44 -5.35
C VAL A 67 0.87 2.36 -6.65
N PHE A 68 0.68 3.49 -7.32
CA PHE A 68 0.07 3.52 -8.64
C PHE A 68 0.85 2.67 -9.65
N TRP A 69 2.18 2.79 -9.70
CA TRP A 69 3.01 2.04 -10.63
C TRP A 69 3.07 0.54 -10.30
N ILE A 70 3.09 0.16 -9.02
CA ILE A 70 2.93 -1.25 -8.60
C ILE A 70 1.63 -1.82 -9.18
N ARG A 71 0.50 -1.14 -8.97
CA ARG A 71 -0.80 -1.55 -9.51
C ARG A 71 -0.82 -1.57 -11.04
N LYS A 72 -0.16 -0.61 -11.70
CA LYS A 72 -0.18 -0.43 -13.16
C LYS A 72 0.67 -1.47 -13.89
N LEU A 73 1.88 -1.74 -13.39
CA LEU A 73 2.86 -2.62 -14.03
C LEU A 73 2.77 -4.07 -13.55
N LYS A 74 2.11 -4.30 -12.40
CA LYS A 74 1.80 -5.63 -11.87
C LYS A 74 3.04 -6.53 -11.70
N PRO A 75 3.96 -6.20 -10.78
CA PRO A 75 5.17 -7.00 -10.56
C PRO A 75 4.90 -8.44 -10.11
N ILE A 76 3.69 -8.74 -9.63
CA ILE A 76 3.28 -10.10 -9.29
C ILE A 76 2.53 -10.70 -10.47
N SER A 77 3.10 -11.75 -11.07
CA SER A 77 2.53 -12.39 -12.27
C SER A 77 1.55 -13.52 -11.94
N VAL A 78 1.79 -14.25 -10.85
CA VAL A 78 0.99 -15.40 -10.41
C VAL A 78 0.98 -15.40 -8.89
N ALA A 79 -0.19 -15.62 -8.26
CA ALA A 79 -0.32 -15.70 -6.81
C ALA A 79 -1.44 -16.65 -6.38
N TYR A 80 -1.18 -17.43 -5.33
CA TYR A 80 -2.13 -18.38 -4.74
C TYR A 80 -2.17 -18.24 -3.22
N ALA A 81 -3.36 -18.37 -2.63
CA ALA A 81 -3.51 -18.42 -1.18
C ALA A 81 -2.80 -19.66 -0.61
N LEU A 82 -2.13 -19.54 0.53
CA LEU A 82 -1.43 -20.66 1.17
C LEU A 82 -2.37 -21.84 1.45
N SER A 83 -3.59 -21.56 1.91
CA SER A 83 -4.64 -22.56 2.17
C SER A 83 -5.05 -23.35 0.92
N ASP A 84 -4.95 -22.73 -0.26
CA ASP A 84 -5.25 -23.39 -1.53
C ASP A 84 -4.13 -24.32 -2.00
N LEU A 85 -2.92 -24.15 -1.46
CA LEU A 85 -1.75 -24.97 -1.75
C LEU A 85 -1.60 -26.17 -0.81
N GLU A 86 -2.22 -26.14 0.38
CA GLU A 86 -2.12 -27.23 1.38
C GLU A 86 -2.44 -28.63 0.80
N PRO A 87 -3.50 -28.83 -0.01
CA PRO A 87 -3.80 -30.16 -0.56
C PRO A 87 -2.72 -30.68 -1.52
N TYR A 88 -1.96 -29.78 -2.15
CA TYR A 88 -0.97 -30.07 -3.18
C TYR A 88 0.43 -30.32 -2.61
N GLN A 89 0.65 -30.03 -1.32
CA GLN A 89 1.90 -30.37 -0.64
C GLN A 89 2.13 -31.89 -0.54
N HIS A 90 1.07 -32.67 -0.66
CA HIS A 90 1.09 -34.13 -0.52
C HIS A 90 1.00 -34.89 -1.86
N ASP A 91 0.75 -34.20 -2.97
CA ASP A 91 0.67 -34.76 -4.32
C ASP A 91 1.33 -33.80 -5.33
N PRO A 92 2.64 -33.94 -5.59
CA PRO A 92 3.40 -33.01 -6.42
C PRO A 92 3.05 -33.07 -7.92
N ASP A 93 2.30 -34.08 -8.37
CA ASP A 93 1.86 -34.22 -9.77
C ASP A 93 0.54 -33.48 -10.03
N HIS A 94 -0.08 -32.91 -9.00
CA HIS A 94 -1.34 -32.23 -9.10
C HIS A 94 -1.12 -30.72 -9.25
N ASP A 95 -1.50 -30.17 -10.41
CA ASP A 95 -1.43 -28.73 -10.65
C ASP A 95 -2.56 -27.98 -9.92
N VAL A 96 -2.23 -26.81 -9.38
CA VAL A 96 -3.22 -25.91 -8.77
C VAL A 96 -4.08 -25.30 -9.89
N SER A 97 -5.40 -25.45 -9.78
CA SER A 97 -6.32 -24.87 -10.77
C SER A 97 -6.10 -23.36 -10.96
N HIS A 98 -6.07 -22.92 -12.22
CA HIS A 98 -6.00 -21.50 -12.57
C HIS A 98 -7.16 -20.67 -12.00
N ASP A 99 -8.31 -21.27 -11.71
CA ASP A 99 -9.45 -20.57 -11.12
C ASP A 99 -9.18 -20.09 -9.68
N LYS A 100 -8.14 -20.64 -9.03
CA LYS A 100 -7.69 -20.23 -7.69
C LYS A 100 -6.68 -19.09 -7.70
N GLU A 101 -6.27 -18.62 -8.88
CA GLU A 101 -5.28 -17.53 -8.99
C GLU A 101 -5.86 -16.20 -8.48
N LEU A 102 -5.11 -15.53 -7.60
CA LEU A 102 -5.50 -14.26 -6.98
C LEU A 102 -5.29 -13.08 -7.94
N ASN A 103 -6.28 -12.83 -8.79
CA ASN A 103 -6.20 -11.82 -9.85
C ASN A 103 -6.25 -10.34 -9.40
N THR A 104 -6.44 -10.07 -8.10
CA THR A 104 -6.42 -8.72 -7.49
C THR A 104 -5.17 -8.47 -6.65
N ILE A 105 -4.21 -9.39 -6.66
CA ILE A 105 -3.09 -9.35 -5.71
C ILE A 105 -2.22 -8.10 -5.83
N ASN A 106 -2.05 -7.57 -7.04
CA ASN A 106 -1.26 -6.35 -7.25
C ASN A 106 -1.96 -5.12 -6.68
N GLU A 107 -3.29 -5.02 -6.80
CA GLU A 107 -4.07 -3.97 -6.16
C GLU A 107 -3.98 -4.08 -4.63
N VAL A 108 -4.16 -5.28 -4.07
CA VAL A 108 -4.07 -5.53 -2.62
C VAL A 108 -2.68 -5.19 -2.07
N VAL A 109 -1.61 -5.73 -2.66
CA VAL A 109 -0.25 -5.49 -2.17
C VAL A 109 0.14 -4.02 -2.29
N SER A 110 -0.35 -3.32 -3.32
CA SER A 110 -0.07 -1.90 -3.49
C SER A 110 -0.63 -1.08 -2.31
N ILE A 111 -1.76 -1.48 -1.73
CA ILE A 111 -2.31 -0.83 -0.53
C ILE A 111 -1.50 -1.16 0.72
N TYR A 112 -1.07 -2.41 0.87
CA TYR A 112 -0.18 -2.77 1.97
C TYR A 112 1.18 -2.05 1.89
N VAL A 113 1.71 -1.83 0.68
CA VAL A 113 2.89 -0.97 0.48
C VAL A 113 2.59 0.48 0.89
N ALA A 114 1.42 1.01 0.52
CA ALA A 114 1.00 2.34 0.97
C ALA A 114 0.94 2.44 2.50
N GLN A 115 0.35 1.43 3.14
CA GLN A 115 0.25 1.31 4.60
C GLN A 115 1.63 1.33 5.25
N HIS A 116 2.53 0.48 4.77
CA HIS A 116 3.89 0.37 5.28
C HIS A 116 4.65 1.71 5.21
N LEU A 117 4.59 2.38 4.05
CA LEU A 117 5.25 3.67 3.86
C LEU A 117 4.61 4.79 4.67
N MET A 118 3.28 4.79 4.84
CA MET A 118 2.61 5.77 5.70
C MET A 118 3.09 5.67 7.16
N LEU A 119 3.22 4.44 7.67
CA LEU A 119 3.70 4.20 9.04
C LEU A 119 5.17 4.60 9.17
N SER A 120 6.04 4.16 8.26
CA SER A 120 7.47 4.55 8.26
C SER A 120 7.65 6.07 8.19
N TYR A 121 6.93 6.77 7.31
CA TYR A 121 7.03 8.23 7.24
C TYR A 121 6.43 8.95 8.45
N ALA A 122 5.48 8.34 9.17
CA ALA A 122 5.00 8.87 10.44
C ALA A 122 6.04 8.66 11.56
N GLU A 123 6.69 7.50 11.59
CA GLU A 123 7.81 7.17 12.48
C GLU A 123 9.06 8.02 12.25
N ASP A 124 9.20 8.62 11.06
CA ASP A 124 10.28 9.57 10.75
C ASP A 124 9.84 11.04 10.83
N ASN A 125 8.58 11.32 11.22
CA ASN A 125 7.97 12.66 11.24
C ASN A 125 8.03 13.39 9.88
N LEU A 126 7.97 12.63 8.78
CA LEU A 126 8.01 13.14 7.41
C LEU A 126 6.61 13.42 6.87
N ILE A 127 5.61 12.61 7.25
CA ILE A 127 4.28 12.62 6.61
C ILE A 127 3.40 13.82 7.01
N ILE A 128 3.66 14.44 8.17
CA ILE A 128 3.03 15.69 8.61
C ILE A 128 4.09 16.61 9.21
N GLY A 129 4.07 17.89 8.82
CA GLY A 129 4.81 18.93 9.53
C GLY A 129 4.11 19.37 10.82
N GLY A 130 4.89 19.55 11.89
CA GLY A 130 4.44 20.18 13.13
C GLY A 130 3.69 19.24 14.09
N ILE A 131 4.09 17.97 14.15
CA ILE A 131 3.78 17.07 15.29
C ILE A 131 4.97 17.13 16.25
N GLU A 132 4.69 17.33 17.54
CA GLU A 132 5.74 17.31 18.56
C GLU A 132 6.28 15.89 18.75
N GLU A 133 7.56 15.74 19.11
CA GLU A 133 8.17 14.41 19.29
C GLU A 133 7.43 13.58 20.35
N SER A 134 6.83 14.23 21.35
CA SER A 134 5.98 13.63 22.40
C SER A 134 4.69 13.01 21.85
N GLU A 135 4.12 13.55 20.77
CA GLU A 135 2.86 13.12 20.16
C GLU A 135 3.03 12.06 19.07
N LYS A 136 4.28 11.87 18.61
CA LYS A 136 4.61 11.04 17.45
C LYS A 136 4.16 9.60 17.58
N ALA A 137 4.44 8.95 18.72
CA ALA A 137 4.03 7.57 18.96
C ALA A 137 2.50 7.41 18.94
N GLU A 138 1.78 8.39 19.48
CA GLU A 138 0.31 8.39 19.46
C GLU A 138 -0.23 8.62 18.04
N PHE A 139 0.41 9.51 17.28
CA PHE A 139 0.05 9.74 15.89
C PHE A 139 0.23 8.49 15.01
N VAL A 140 1.35 7.78 15.15
CA VAL A 140 1.60 6.50 14.45
C VAL A 140 0.51 5.47 14.81
N ARG A 141 0.18 5.32 16.11
CA ARG A 141 -0.92 4.45 16.55
C ARG A 141 -2.27 4.83 15.93
N LYS A 142 -2.56 6.13 15.85
CA LYS A 142 -3.80 6.63 15.22
C LYS A 142 -3.84 6.36 13.72
N ILE A 143 -2.72 6.54 13.00
CA ILE A 143 -2.61 6.13 11.60
C ILE A 143 -2.88 4.63 11.46
N GLN A 144 -2.23 3.79 12.26
CA GLN A 144 -2.42 2.35 12.23
C GLN A 144 -3.89 1.98 12.46
N ARG A 145 -4.56 2.56 13.46
CA ARG A 145 -5.98 2.31 13.75
C ARG A 145 -6.90 2.74 12.61
N VAL A 146 -6.64 3.88 11.96
CA VAL A 146 -7.41 4.33 10.79
C VAL A 146 -7.24 3.35 9.64
N LEU A 147 -6.01 2.90 9.39
CA LEU A 147 -5.71 1.91 8.36
C LEU A 147 -6.37 0.57 8.65
N GLU A 148 -6.27 0.09 9.88
CA GLU A 148 -6.98 -1.11 10.35
C GLU A 148 -8.48 -0.97 10.12
N ASN A 149 -9.13 0.14 10.49
CA ASN A 149 -10.57 0.32 10.24
C ASN A 149 -10.93 0.30 8.74
N VAL A 150 -10.10 0.90 7.89
CA VAL A 150 -10.31 0.84 6.43
C VAL A 150 -10.11 -0.58 5.90
N LEU A 151 -9.16 -1.33 6.46
CA LEU A 151 -8.74 -2.66 6.02
C LEU A 151 -9.44 -3.82 6.75
N THR A 152 -10.14 -3.61 7.87
CA THR A 152 -10.88 -4.64 8.63
C THR A 152 -12.38 -4.65 8.34
N LEU A 153 -12.94 -3.60 7.73
CA LEU A 153 -14.27 -3.62 7.08
C LEU A 153 -14.36 -4.62 5.90
N THR A 154 -13.48 -5.62 5.87
CA THR A 154 -12.96 -6.28 4.68
C THR A 154 -12.81 -7.79 4.82
N VAL A 155 -12.77 -8.33 6.04
CA VAL A 155 -12.61 -9.77 6.26
C VAL A 155 -13.96 -10.49 6.40
N ASP A 156 -15.08 -9.76 6.47
CA ASP A 156 -16.40 -10.39 6.39
C ASP A 156 -16.76 -10.68 4.93
N VAL A 157 -16.46 -11.92 4.52
CA VAL A 157 -16.76 -12.46 3.19
C VAL A 157 -18.26 -12.82 3.05
N GLY A 158 -19.06 -12.61 4.11
CA GLY A 158 -20.50 -12.83 4.13
C GLY A 158 -21.33 -11.64 3.65
N HIS A 159 -21.87 -11.73 2.44
CA HIS A 159 -23.15 -11.16 1.98
C HIS A 159 -23.72 -9.94 2.76
N GLY A 160 -23.24 -8.73 2.47
CA GLY A 160 -23.95 -7.52 2.90
C GLY A 160 -23.17 -6.23 2.65
N HIS A 161 -23.58 -5.48 1.63
CA HIS A 161 -23.13 -4.12 1.25
C HIS A 161 -21.61 -3.93 1.02
N GLY A 162 -21.25 -3.46 -0.18
CA GLY A 162 -19.88 -3.35 -0.66
C GLY A 162 -18.97 -2.56 0.29
N ASN A 163 -18.17 -3.30 1.05
CA ASN A 163 -16.97 -2.85 1.75
C ASN A 163 -16.25 -1.73 0.96
N LEU A 164 -15.96 -0.60 1.61
CA LEU A 164 -15.22 0.55 1.06
C LEU A 164 -13.91 0.14 0.37
N PHE A 165 -13.17 -0.80 0.94
CA PHE A 165 -11.96 -1.39 0.36
C PHE A 165 -12.25 -2.22 -0.89
N LYS A 166 -13.31 -3.05 -0.92
CA LYS A 166 -13.71 -3.77 -2.15
C LYS A 166 -14.07 -2.78 -3.28
N SER A 167 -14.79 -1.71 -2.95
CA SER A 167 -15.10 -0.63 -3.90
C SER A 167 -13.82 0.08 -4.36
N PHE A 168 -12.88 0.33 -3.45
CA PHE A 168 -11.59 0.94 -3.78
C PHE A 168 -10.74 0.03 -4.68
N LEU A 169 -10.63 -1.27 -4.39
CA LEU A 169 -9.94 -2.25 -5.23
C LEU A 169 -10.62 -2.38 -6.61
N TYR A 170 -11.95 -2.34 -6.64
CA TYR A 170 -12.71 -2.33 -7.89
C TYR A 170 -12.37 -1.09 -8.73
N ASP A 171 -12.37 0.09 -8.11
CA ASP A 171 -12.03 1.35 -8.78
C ASP A 171 -10.57 1.35 -9.26
N MET A 172 -9.66 0.84 -8.42
CA MET A 172 -8.27 0.60 -8.81
C MET A 172 -8.21 -0.24 -10.08
N ARG A 173 -8.95 -1.34 -10.17
CA ARG A 173 -8.86 -2.27 -11.30
C ARG A 173 -9.54 -1.76 -12.57
N TYR A 174 -10.75 -1.22 -12.46
CA TYR A 174 -11.67 -1.06 -13.60
C TYR A 174 -11.98 0.39 -13.99
N ARG A 175 -11.57 1.38 -13.20
CA ARG A 175 -11.80 2.81 -13.52
C ARG A 175 -10.52 3.52 -13.92
N THR A 176 -10.67 4.78 -14.34
CA THR A 176 -9.56 5.73 -14.53
C THR A 176 -8.93 6.06 -13.19
N PHE A 177 -8.16 5.11 -12.65
CA PHE A 177 -7.50 5.23 -11.36
C PHE A 177 -6.06 5.67 -11.56
N GLY A 178 -5.84 6.99 -11.43
CA GLY A 178 -4.51 7.61 -11.44
C GLY A 178 -3.89 7.79 -10.04
N PRO A 179 -2.62 8.20 -9.96
CA PRO A 179 -1.89 8.34 -8.69
C PRO A 179 -2.54 9.31 -7.71
N HIS A 180 -3.23 10.34 -8.20
CA HIS A 180 -3.93 11.33 -7.35
C HIS A 180 -5.00 10.69 -6.45
N HIS A 181 -5.67 9.61 -6.88
CA HIS A 181 -6.64 8.91 -6.03
C HIS A 181 -5.95 8.29 -4.81
N VAL A 182 -4.77 7.70 -5.00
CA VAL A 182 -3.97 7.16 -3.89
C VAL A 182 -3.46 8.29 -3.00
N VAL A 183 -3.04 9.42 -3.58
CA VAL A 183 -2.64 10.60 -2.79
C VAL A 183 -3.79 11.10 -1.91
N HIS A 184 -5.02 11.15 -2.43
CA HIS A 184 -6.21 11.52 -1.65
C HIS A 184 -6.49 10.51 -0.54
N PHE A 185 -6.38 9.21 -0.82
CA PHE A 185 -6.50 8.16 0.19
C PHE A 185 -5.49 8.34 1.32
N VAL A 186 -4.19 8.49 1.01
CA VAL A 186 -3.13 8.72 1.99
C VAL A 186 -3.43 9.98 2.82
N ASN A 187 -3.79 11.08 2.16
CA ASN A 187 -4.12 12.32 2.86
C ASN A 187 -5.32 12.15 3.80
N HIS A 188 -6.37 11.42 3.40
CA HIS A 188 -7.53 11.15 4.27
C HIS A 188 -7.14 10.37 5.52
N VAL A 189 -6.31 9.32 5.40
CA VAL A 189 -5.80 8.56 6.56
C VAL A 189 -5.06 9.48 7.52
N VAL A 190 -4.13 10.27 6.97
CA VAL A 190 -3.28 11.20 7.70
C VAL A 190 -4.09 12.28 8.41
N TYR A 191 -5.10 12.87 7.73
CA TYR A 191 -5.99 13.87 8.32
C TYR A 191 -6.92 13.29 9.38
N ALA A 192 -7.46 12.08 9.17
CA ALA A 192 -8.29 11.40 10.16
C ALA A 192 -7.50 11.16 11.45
N ALA A 193 -6.27 10.63 11.34
CA ALA A 193 -5.40 10.42 12.48
C ALA A 193 -5.06 11.73 13.23
N ARG A 194 -4.84 12.84 12.50
CA ARG A 194 -4.56 14.15 13.10
C ARG A 194 -5.77 14.77 13.78
N GLY A 195 -6.96 14.66 13.19
CA GLY A 195 -8.21 15.17 13.77
C GLY A 195 -8.47 14.56 15.15
N SER A 196 -8.14 13.29 15.32
CA SER A 196 -8.25 12.58 16.59
C SER A 196 -7.26 13.04 17.67
N LEU A 197 -6.18 13.78 17.34
CA LEU A 197 -5.29 14.36 18.36
C LEU A 197 -5.91 15.58 19.05
N LYS A 198 -6.69 16.39 18.32
CA LYS A 198 -7.29 17.62 18.86
C LYS A 198 -8.57 17.41 19.68
N GLY A 199 -9.13 16.20 19.65
CA GLY A 199 -10.41 15.86 20.27
C GLY A 199 -10.34 15.36 21.72
N GLU A 200 -9.16 14.96 22.21
CA GLU A 200 -9.01 14.32 23.53
C GLU A 200 -8.75 15.32 24.69
N GLY A 201 -8.73 16.62 24.40
CA GLY A 201 -8.52 17.69 25.38
C GLY A 201 -9.80 18.43 25.84
N LYS A 202 -10.98 17.90 25.54
CA LYS A 202 -12.26 18.45 26.02
C LYS A 202 -13.03 17.37 26.80
N SER A 203 -12.62 17.17 28.04
CA SER A 203 -13.41 16.53 29.11
C SER A 203 -13.69 17.57 30.18
#